data_AF-A0A1N6F6L5-F1
#
_entry.id   AF-A0A1N6F6L5-F1
#
_cell.length_a   1.000
_cell.length_b   1.000
_cell.length_c   1.000
_cell.angle_alpha   90.00
_cell.angle_beta   90.00
_cell.angle_gamma   90.00
#
_symmetry.space_group_name_H-M   'P 1'
#
loop_
_entity.id
_entity.type
_entity.pdbx_description
1 polymer ?
#
loop_
_entity_poly.entity_id
_entity_poly.type
_entity_poly.pdbx_seq_one_letter_code
_entity_poly.pdbx_strand_id
1 'polypeptide(L)'
;MTRILPKSLVGQLLLLIAVTLLIAQAFNIFLLYRGAQNQSLSEASAAAVARIVGEMERMTDARYEKWRERRERRSRRGRGVVPMISETAPVVPDSRKLQVVTERAGQAFVNMGLNIRSVKVYETARLPTILQRSVIGVGRGRRLTAEIRQPMGGKPARPPVRGFVVVTAQMEDGKWISVATALRDRGIRAMRPLLIQTVVLYLLLLVPLIWIGRYISGPLQKLTRVANDFQPGARETVPESGPPDTRQLISAFNAMNGRVGAMLDEKDVMLGAIGHDLRTPLAALRVRIENVADDVERERMIAGIEDMDRMLDDILSLARLGRSAEPMEATDICALIETVVDEFGDLGQDVSFERGERHVVKVQEVLLRRALRNLVSNAIAYGKNATISVDKSGDHLSIHVDDSGPGIPDDQIESMFDPFSRAEESRSRATGGSGLGLTLARSVARSHGGDVKLQNRSEGGLRASIVLPANSR
;
A
#
# COMPACT_ATOMS: atom_id res chain seq x y z
N MET A 1 -10.34 4.60 13.99
CA MET A 1 -9.86 3.20 14.05
C MET A 1 -9.16 2.88 12.74
N THR A 2 -7.87 2.62 12.81
CA THR A 2 -6.89 2.73 11.73
C THR A 2 -6.97 1.60 10.70
N ARG A 3 -6.68 1.94 9.44
CA ARG A 3 -6.67 1.07 8.25
C ARG A 3 -5.63 -0.07 8.39
N ILE A 4 -6.01 -1.19 9.00
CA ILE A 4 -5.15 -2.39 9.09
C ILE A 4 -5.19 -3.22 7.80
N LEU A 5 -6.16 -2.96 6.92
CA LEU A 5 -6.33 -3.71 5.67
C LEU A 5 -5.43 -3.13 4.55
N PRO A 6 -4.60 -3.97 3.90
CA PRO A 6 -3.81 -3.55 2.75
C PRO A 6 -4.74 -3.13 1.59
N LYS A 7 -4.38 -2.03 0.92
CA LYS A 7 -5.15 -1.50 -0.23
C LYS A 7 -4.73 -2.11 -1.57
N SER A 8 -3.55 -2.70 -1.66
CA SER A 8 -3.10 -3.36 -2.90
C SER A 8 -3.73 -4.74 -3.01
N LEU A 9 -4.10 -5.14 -4.24
CA LEU A 9 -4.68 -6.46 -4.54
C LEU A 9 -3.75 -7.59 -4.03
N VAL A 10 -2.44 -7.45 -4.26
CA VAL A 10 -1.41 -8.37 -3.74
C VAL A 10 -1.42 -8.43 -2.21
N GLY A 11 -1.55 -7.29 -1.53
CA GLY A 11 -1.61 -7.26 -0.07
C GLY A 11 -2.87 -7.92 0.48
N GLN A 12 -4.01 -7.74 -0.19
CA GLN A 12 -5.27 -8.40 0.18
C GLN A 12 -5.20 -9.92 -0.01
N LEU A 13 -4.61 -10.39 -1.11
CA LEU A 13 -4.39 -11.81 -1.36
C LEU A 13 -3.46 -12.44 -0.31
N LEU A 14 -2.36 -11.76 0.01
CA LEU A 14 -1.42 -12.18 1.06
C LEU A 14 -2.09 -12.29 2.41
N LEU A 15 -2.90 -11.29 2.78
CA LEU A 15 -3.63 -11.30 4.04
C LEU A 15 -4.64 -12.44 4.09
N LEU A 16 -5.41 -12.65 3.01
CA LEU A 16 -6.38 -13.73 2.91
C LEU A 16 -5.70 -15.09 3.08
N ILE A 17 -4.61 -15.34 2.35
CA ILE A 17 -3.85 -16.59 2.45
C ILE A 17 -3.28 -16.77 3.87
N ALA A 18 -2.72 -15.71 4.47
CA ALA A 18 -2.20 -15.76 5.84
C ALA A 18 -3.28 -16.10 6.87
N VAL A 19 -4.49 -15.55 6.72
CA VAL A 19 -5.65 -15.83 7.60
C VAL A 19 -6.17 -17.25 7.38
N THR A 20 -6.31 -17.70 6.14
CA THR A 20 -6.75 -19.07 5.81
C THR A 20 -5.79 -20.10 6.38
N LEU A 21 -4.48 -19.90 6.22
CA LEU A 21 -3.45 -20.75 6.81
C LEU A 21 -3.54 -20.79 8.35
N LEU A 22 -3.87 -19.66 8.97
CA LEU A 22 -3.93 -19.55 10.44
C LEU A 22 -5.09 -20.40 10.97
N ILE A 23 -6.26 -20.25 10.33
CA ILE A 23 -7.46 -21.00 10.67
C ILE A 23 -7.22 -22.50 10.46
N ALA A 24 -6.62 -22.89 9.32
CA ALA A 24 -6.31 -24.29 9.03
C ALA A 24 -5.36 -24.89 10.08
N GLN A 25 -4.34 -24.14 10.49
CA GLN A 25 -3.38 -24.65 11.46
C GLN A 25 -3.95 -24.70 12.89
N ALA A 26 -4.78 -23.72 13.28
CA ALA A 26 -5.49 -23.78 14.55
C ALA A 26 -6.38 -25.03 14.63
N PHE A 27 -7.09 -25.34 13.54
CA PHE A 27 -7.90 -26.56 13.44
C PHE A 27 -7.06 -27.84 13.51
N ASN A 28 -5.94 -27.89 12.79
CA ASN A 28 -5.01 -29.02 12.82
C ASN A 28 -4.45 -29.27 14.23
N ILE A 29 -3.97 -28.22 14.90
CA ILE A 29 -3.47 -28.30 16.28
C ILE A 29 -4.57 -28.77 17.23
N PHE A 30 -5.80 -28.26 17.06
CA PHE A 30 -6.94 -28.67 17.87
C PHE A 30 -7.28 -30.16 17.69
N LEU A 31 -7.29 -30.68 16.45
CA LEU A 31 -7.52 -32.09 16.16
C LEU A 31 -6.43 -32.99 16.76
N LEU A 32 -5.17 -32.62 16.60
CA LEU A 32 -4.03 -33.37 17.16
C LEU A 32 -4.08 -33.39 18.68
N TYR A 33 -4.41 -32.25 19.31
CA TYR A 33 -4.56 -32.17 20.76
C TYR A 33 -5.70 -33.06 21.27
N ARG A 34 -6.86 -33.05 20.60
CA ARG A 34 -7.98 -33.95 20.91
C ARG A 34 -7.60 -35.43 20.72
N GLY A 35 -6.90 -35.77 19.64
CA GLY A 35 -6.43 -37.13 19.38
C GLY A 35 -5.48 -37.63 20.47
N ALA A 36 -4.48 -36.82 20.83
CA ALA A 36 -3.52 -37.16 21.87
C ALA A 36 -4.18 -37.38 23.25
N GLN A 37 -5.17 -36.57 23.61
CA GLN A 37 -5.94 -36.76 24.85
C GLN A 37 -6.70 -38.09 24.85
N ASN A 38 -7.44 -38.39 23.79
CA ASN A 38 -8.21 -39.64 23.69
C ASN A 38 -7.31 -40.88 23.74
N GLN A 39 -6.15 -40.84 23.08
CA GLN A 39 -5.16 -41.91 23.14
C GLN A 39 -4.64 -42.13 24.57
N SER A 40 -4.32 -41.05 25.29
CA SER A 40 -3.81 -41.16 26.66
C SER A 40 -4.81 -41.79 27.64
N LEU A 41 -6.11 -41.48 27.48
CA LEU A 41 -7.18 -42.08 28.28
C LEU A 41 -7.32 -43.58 27.99
N SER A 42 -7.20 -43.96 26.72
CA SER A 42 -7.27 -45.36 26.29
C SER A 42 -6.06 -46.19 26.75
N GLU A 43 -4.85 -45.63 26.68
CA GLU A 43 -3.64 -46.28 27.22
C GLU A 43 -3.73 -46.47 28.74
N ALA A 44 -4.23 -45.44 29.46
CA ALA A 44 -4.37 -45.48 30.91
C ALA A 44 -5.41 -46.51 31.38
N SER A 45 -6.54 -46.64 30.66
CA SER A 45 -7.56 -47.64 30.96
C SER A 45 -7.07 -49.06 30.64
N ALA A 46 -6.41 -49.28 29.49
CA ALA A 46 -5.86 -50.58 29.12
C ALA A 46 -4.84 -51.09 30.15
N ALA A 47 -3.97 -50.21 30.66
CA ALA A 47 -3.02 -50.55 31.72
C ALA A 47 -3.73 -50.96 33.03
N ALA A 48 -4.84 -50.31 33.37
CA ALA A 48 -5.65 -50.67 34.54
C ALA A 48 -6.37 -52.00 34.33
N VAL A 49 -6.97 -52.24 33.16
CA VAL A 49 -7.61 -53.51 32.78
C VAL A 49 -6.62 -54.67 32.90
N ALA A 50 -5.45 -54.57 32.27
CA ALA A 50 -4.40 -55.59 32.35
C ALA A 50 -3.96 -55.86 33.80
N ARG A 51 -3.95 -54.81 34.64
CA ARG A 51 -3.61 -54.96 36.06
C ARG A 51 -4.69 -55.67 36.86
N ILE A 52 -5.96 -55.43 36.55
CA ILE A 52 -7.12 -56.10 37.15
C ILE A 52 -7.14 -57.56 36.73
N VAL A 53 -7.04 -57.85 35.43
CA VAL A 53 -7.02 -59.22 34.87
C VAL A 53 -5.92 -60.05 35.54
N GLY A 54 -4.69 -59.55 35.56
CA GLY A 54 -3.59 -60.28 36.18
C GLY A 54 -3.69 -60.40 37.70
N GLU A 55 -4.55 -59.64 38.37
CA GLU A 55 -4.84 -59.87 39.80
C GLU A 55 -5.93 -60.92 39.98
N MET A 56 -6.98 -60.90 39.16
CA MET A 56 -8.04 -61.91 39.16
C MET A 56 -7.50 -63.31 38.85
N GLU A 57 -6.60 -63.43 37.87
CA GLU A 57 -5.92 -64.71 37.55
C GLU A 57 -5.11 -65.26 38.73
N ARG A 58 -4.59 -64.40 39.61
CA ARG A 58 -3.85 -64.84 40.81
C ARG A 58 -4.78 -65.20 41.97
N MET A 59 -6.02 -64.71 41.98
CA MET A 59 -6.99 -65.01 43.05
C MET A 59 -7.41 -66.48 43.06
N THR A 60 -7.23 -67.20 41.96
CA THR A 60 -7.52 -68.64 41.86
C THR A 60 -6.43 -69.53 42.47
N ASP A 61 -5.23 -68.99 42.77
CA ASP A 61 -4.15 -69.76 43.44
C ASP A 61 -4.47 -69.89 44.93
N ALA A 62 -4.43 -71.12 45.47
CA ALA A 62 -4.62 -71.40 46.90
C ALA A 62 -3.64 -70.63 47.82
N ARG A 63 -2.52 -70.13 47.29
CA ARG A 63 -1.54 -69.32 48.01
C ARG A 63 -1.79 -67.81 47.90
N TYR A 64 -2.89 -67.39 47.29
CA TYR A 64 -3.21 -65.98 47.02
C TYR A 64 -3.11 -65.10 48.26
N GLU A 65 -3.72 -65.49 49.39
CA GLU A 65 -3.73 -64.65 50.59
C GLU A 65 -2.31 -64.42 51.16
N LYS A 66 -1.47 -65.46 51.21
CA LYS A 66 -0.05 -65.34 51.63
C LYS A 66 0.77 -64.47 50.66
N TRP A 67 0.40 -64.43 49.39
CA TRP A 67 1.03 -63.58 48.38
C TRP A 67 0.57 -62.13 48.47
N ARG A 68 -0.74 -61.93 48.67
CA ARG A 68 -1.39 -60.63 48.82
C ARG A 68 -0.86 -59.90 50.05
N GLU A 69 -0.82 -60.54 51.21
CA GLU A 69 -0.26 -59.95 52.44
C GLU A 69 1.18 -59.46 52.24
N ARG A 70 2.01 -60.25 51.54
CA ARG A 70 3.40 -59.86 51.21
C ARG A 70 3.45 -58.63 50.30
N ARG A 71 2.57 -58.53 49.30
CA ARG A 71 2.48 -57.37 48.41
C ARG A 71 1.89 -56.15 49.11
N GLU A 72 0.94 -56.32 50.01
CA GLU A 72 0.40 -55.23 50.82
C GLU A 72 1.48 -54.67 51.76
N ARG A 73 2.28 -55.52 52.41
CA ARG A 73 3.46 -55.09 53.19
C ARG A 73 4.46 -54.32 52.33
N ARG A 74 4.70 -54.74 51.09
CA ARG A 74 5.57 -54.02 50.13
C ARG A 74 4.94 -52.70 49.68
N SER A 75 3.64 -52.67 49.41
CA SER A 75 2.90 -51.49 48.99
C SER A 75 2.85 -50.43 50.10
N ARG A 76 2.72 -50.84 51.37
CA ARG A 76 2.88 -49.96 52.56
C ARG A 76 4.26 -49.29 52.61
N ARG A 77 5.30 -49.95 52.09
CA ARG A 77 6.66 -49.39 51.90
C ARG A 77 6.83 -48.66 50.56
N GLY A 78 5.74 -48.34 49.86
CA GLY A 78 5.73 -47.65 48.57
C GLY A 78 6.21 -48.52 47.39
N ARG A 79 6.20 -49.85 47.53
CA ARG A 79 6.64 -50.80 46.48
C ARG A 79 5.48 -51.64 45.97
N GLY A 80 5.12 -51.41 44.70
CA GLY A 80 4.13 -52.21 43.98
C GLY A 80 2.70 -51.69 44.14
N VAL A 81 1.91 -51.92 43.09
CA VAL A 81 0.49 -51.53 43.02
C VAL A 81 -0.35 -52.74 43.40
N VAL A 82 -1.24 -52.62 44.36
CA VAL A 82 -2.20 -53.67 44.73
C VAL A 82 -3.61 -53.16 44.40
N PRO A 83 -4.36 -53.84 43.52
CA PRO A 83 -5.75 -53.47 43.25
C PRO A 83 -6.58 -53.44 44.53
N MET A 84 -7.49 -52.48 44.62
CA MET A 84 -8.41 -52.38 45.74
C MET A 84 -9.58 -53.32 45.49
N ILE A 85 -9.92 -54.16 46.47
CA ILE A 85 -11.11 -55.01 46.43
C ILE A 85 -12.08 -54.50 47.50
N SER A 86 -13.34 -54.24 47.14
CA SER A 86 -14.38 -53.74 48.05
C SER A 86 -15.74 -54.36 47.75
N GLU A 87 -16.62 -54.42 48.76
CA GLU A 87 -17.99 -54.93 48.59
C GLU A 87 -18.87 -54.00 47.74
N THR A 88 -18.58 -52.69 47.76
CA THR A 88 -19.28 -51.68 46.99
C THR A 88 -18.36 -50.97 46.02
N ALA A 89 -18.91 -50.43 44.93
CA ALA A 89 -18.15 -49.62 43.99
C ALA A 89 -17.61 -48.36 44.71
N PRO A 90 -16.32 -48.04 44.61
CA PRO A 90 -15.77 -46.88 45.29
C PRO A 90 -16.37 -45.59 44.75
N VAL A 91 -16.73 -44.68 45.66
CA VAL A 91 -17.18 -43.33 45.30
C VAL A 91 -15.96 -42.52 44.85
N VAL A 92 -15.98 -42.09 43.58
CA VAL A 92 -14.94 -41.23 43.00
C VAL A 92 -15.47 -39.79 42.95
N PRO A 93 -15.01 -38.89 43.85
CA PRO A 93 -15.46 -37.50 43.87
C PRO A 93 -14.94 -36.74 42.63
N ASP A 94 -15.69 -35.72 42.22
CA ASP A 94 -15.39 -34.85 41.07
C ASP A 94 -14.97 -35.63 39.82
N SER A 95 -15.73 -36.68 39.50
CA SER A 95 -15.41 -37.60 38.43
C SER A 95 -16.26 -37.43 37.18
N ARG A 96 -15.64 -37.61 36.02
CA ARG A 96 -16.29 -37.69 34.71
C ARG A 96 -16.36 -39.14 34.26
N LYS A 97 -17.55 -39.66 33.98
CA LYS A 97 -17.73 -40.99 33.40
C LYS A 97 -17.27 -40.99 31.94
N LEU A 98 -16.42 -41.96 31.58
CA LEU A 98 -15.92 -42.12 30.22
C LEU A 98 -16.62 -43.30 29.54
N GLN A 99 -17.82 -43.09 28.98
CA GLN A 99 -18.64 -44.17 28.39
C GLN A 99 -17.91 -44.95 27.28
N VAL A 100 -17.38 -44.25 26.27
CA VAL A 100 -16.64 -44.88 25.15
C VAL A 100 -15.44 -45.70 25.64
N VAL A 101 -14.75 -45.24 26.69
CA VAL A 101 -13.61 -45.97 27.27
C VAL A 101 -14.08 -47.14 28.13
N THR A 102 -15.25 -47.01 28.77
CA THR A 102 -15.89 -48.07 29.57
C THR A 102 -16.29 -49.24 28.69
N GLU A 103 -16.91 -48.99 27.54
CA GLU A 103 -17.28 -50.03 26.56
C GLU A 103 -16.05 -50.79 26.06
N ARG A 104 -14.99 -50.07 25.67
CA ARG A 104 -13.71 -50.67 25.24
C ARG A 104 -13.05 -51.48 26.35
N ALA A 105 -13.07 -50.99 27.59
CA ALA A 105 -12.55 -51.72 28.74
C ALA A 105 -13.35 -53.01 28.99
N GLY A 106 -14.68 -52.94 28.91
CA GLY A 106 -15.56 -54.12 28.98
C GLY A 106 -15.23 -55.17 27.93
N GLN A 107 -15.10 -54.76 26.66
CA GLN A 107 -14.66 -55.66 25.58
C GLN A 107 -13.27 -56.26 25.84
N ALA A 108 -12.34 -55.48 26.38
CA ALA A 108 -11.00 -55.98 26.71
C ALA A 108 -11.03 -57.08 27.80
N PHE A 109 -11.89 -56.95 28.81
CA PHE A 109 -12.09 -58.01 29.81
C PHE A 109 -12.69 -59.28 29.18
N VAL A 110 -13.69 -59.13 28.32
CA VAL A 110 -14.33 -60.26 27.60
C VAL A 110 -13.32 -60.97 26.70
N ASN A 111 -12.52 -60.22 25.94
CA ASN A 111 -11.48 -60.78 25.06
C ASN A 111 -10.39 -61.54 25.83
N MET A 112 -10.18 -61.20 27.10
CA MET A 112 -9.26 -61.90 28.00
C MET A 112 -9.92 -63.09 28.72
N GLY A 113 -11.16 -63.46 28.36
CA GLY A 113 -11.87 -64.62 28.89
C GLY A 113 -12.45 -64.41 30.29
N LEU A 114 -12.60 -63.16 30.74
CA LEU A 114 -13.17 -62.84 32.06
C LEU A 114 -14.64 -62.41 31.94
N ASN A 115 -15.49 -63.10 32.68
CA ASN A 115 -16.89 -62.71 32.87
C ASN A 115 -17.00 -61.69 34.01
N ILE A 116 -17.39 -60.48 33.68
CA ILE A 116 -17.56 -59.39 34.63
C ILE A 116 -18.97 -58.81 34.52
N ARG A 117 -19.61 -58.54 35.66
CA ARG A 117 -21.02 -58.09 35.69
C ARG A 117 -21.19 -56.65 35.23
N SER A 118 -20.23 -55.79 35.57
CA SER A 118 -20.22 -54.39 35.13
C SER A 118 -18.82 -53.78 35.19
N VAL A 119 -18.54 -52.84 34.28
CA VAL A 119 -17.34 -52.00 34.31
C VAL A 119 -17.78 -50.55 34.40
N LYS A 120 -17.02 -49.76 35.17
CA LYS A 120 -17.16 -48.30 35.17
C LYS A 120 -15.77 -47.67 35.10
N VAL A 121 -15.59 -46.73 34.17
CA VAL A 121 -14.34 -45.97 34.02
C VAL A 121 -14.60 -44.49 34.28
N TYR A 122 -13.81 -43.93 35.18
CA TYR A 122 -13.91 -42.56 35.64
C TYR A 122 -12.60 -41.81 35.41
N GLU A 123 -12.69 -40.57 34.94
CA GLU A 123 -11.59 -39.61 35.01
C GLU A 123 -11.81 -38.72 36.24
N THR A 124 -10.80 -38.53 37.08
CA THR A 124 -10.85 -37.61 38.22
C THR A 124 -9.54 -36.85 38.37
N ALA A 125 -9.62 -35.57 38.77
CA ALA A 125 -8.44 -34.79 39.14
C ALA A 125 -7.87 -35.20 40.50
N ARG A 126 -8.73 -35.71 41.40
CA ARG A 126 -8.37 -36.05 42.79
C ARG A 126 -8.66 -37.51 43.07
N LEU A 127 -7.61 -38.23 43.43
CA LEU A 127 -7.74 -39.64 43.72
C LEU A 127 -8.32 -39.89 45.13
N PRO A 128 -9.36 -40.74 45.29
CA PRO A 128 -9.84 -41.16 46.61
C PRO A 128 -8.73 -41.73 47.49
N THR A 129 -8.76 -41.44 48.79
CA THR A 129 -7.77 -41.93 49.77
C THR A 129 -7.60 -43.44 49.73
N ILE A 130 -8.70 -44.17 49.49
CA ILE A 130 -8.71 -45.63 49.46
C ILE A 130 -7.95 -46.19 48.25
N LEU A 131 -7.88 -45.44 47.14
CA LEU A 131 -7.19 -45.85 45.91
C LEU A 131 -5.73 -45.39 45.83
N GLN A 132 -5.22 -44.62 46.80
CA GLN A 132 -3.84 -44.08 46.77
C GLN A 132 -2.74 -45.15 46.69
N ARG A 133 -3.03 -46.38 47.12
CA ARG A 133 -2.12 -47.54 47.03
C ARG A 133 -2.33 -48.40 45.79
N SER A 134 -3.39 -48.12 45.03
CA SER A 134 -3.84 -48.85 43.85
C SER A 134 -3.61 -48.06 42.56
N VAL A 135 -2.58 -47.19 42.55
CA VAL A 135 -2.27 -46.31 41.40
C VAL A 135 -1.10 -46.81 40.56
N ILE A 136 -1.31 -46.97 39.27
CA ILE A 136 -0.29 -47.22 38.26
C ILE A 136 0.35 -45.91 37.82
N GLY A 137 1.68 -45.91 37.68
CA GLY A 137 2.41 -44.80 37.06
C GLY A 137 2.87 -43.67 38.00
N VAL A 138 2.60 -43.76 39.31
CA VAL A 138 3.16 -42.85 40.33
C VAL A 138 4.51 -43.41 40.82
N GLY A 139 5.56 -42.58 40.86
CA GLY A 139 6.92 -43.02 41.21
C GLY A 139 7.10 -43.35 42.71
N ARG A 140 8.15 -44.10 43.05
CA ARG A 140 8.51 -44.48 44.44
C ARG A 140 8.46 -43.27 45.39
N GLY A 141 7.75 -43.41 46.50
CA GLY A 141 7.88 -42.53 47.67
C GLY A 141 7.40 -41.09 47.53
N ARG A 142 6.81 -40.67 46.39
CA ARG A 142 6.17 -39.35 46.30
C ARG A 142 4.76 -39.44 46.86
N ARG A 143 4.56 -38.86 48.06
CA ARG A 143 3.23 -38.50 48.55
C ARG A 143 2.52 -37.73 47.42
N LEU A 144 1.25 -38.08 47.16
CA LEU A 144 0.38 -37.47 46.15
C LEU A 144 0.11 -35.96 46.39
N THR A 145 0.84 -35.32 47.31
CA THR A 145 0.60 -33.96 47.82
C THR A 145 1.86 -33.11 48.00
N ALA A 146 3.06 -33.53 47.55
CA ALA A 146 4.28 -32.76 47.85
C ALA A 146 4.93 -32.12 46.61
N GLU A 147 5.19 -30.82 46.75
CA GLU A 147 5.90 -29.90 45.87
C GLU A 147 7.20 -30.45 45.25
N ILE A 148 7.54 -29.79 44.15
CA ILE A 148 8.63 -30.05 43.22
C ILE A 148 9.99 -29.98 43.94
N ARG A 149 10.52 -31.13 44.38
CA ARG A 149 11.97 -31.28 44.57
C ARG A 149 12.55 -32.08 43.41
N GLN A 150 13.38 -31.43 42.59
CA GLN A 150 14.12 -32.05 41.49
C GLN A 150 15.17 -33.03 42.05
N PRO A 151 15.31 -34.25 41.52
CA PRO A 151 16.44 -35.10 41.85
C PRO A 151 17.70 -34.60 41.13
N MET A 152 18.81 -34.41 41.86
CA MET A 152 20.13 -34.37 41.24
C MET A 152 20.41 -35.75 40.63
N GLY A 153 20.52 -35.82 39.31
CA GLY A 153 20.88 -37.04 38.59
C GLY A 153 20.01 -37.33 37.36
N GLY A 154 20.35 -36.69 36.24
CA GLY A 154 20.34 -37.21 34.85
C GLY A 154 19.09 -37.84 34.22
N LYS A 155 18.04 -38.21 34.95
CA LYS A 155 16.81 -38.78 34.36
C LYS A 155 15.80 -37.66 34.12
N PRO A 156 15.25 -37.53 32.90
CA PRO A 156 14.28 -36.47 32.61
C PRO A 156 13.12 -36.55 33.61
N ALA A 157 12.83 -35.41 34.25
CA ALA A 157 11.72 -35.32 35.20
C ALA A 157 10.43 -35.79 34.50
N ARG A 158 9.78 -36.81 35.07
CA ARG A 158 8.54 -37.35 34.49
C ARG A 158 7.48 -36.23 34.47
N PRO A 159 6.71 -36.07 33.37
CA PRO A 159 5.75 -34.98 33.22
C PRO A 159 4.71 -34.96 34.35
N PRO A 160 4.20 -33.78 34.77
CA PRO A 160 3.25 -33.69 35.87
C PRO A 160 1.98 -34.52 35.61
N VAL A 161 1.41 -35.07 36.68
CA VAL A 161 0.16 -35.81 36.65
C VAL A 161 -0.99 -34.79 36.60
N ARG A 162 -1.82 -34.86 35.57
CA ARG A 162 -2.98 -33.98 35.36
C ARG A 162 -4.24 -34.53 36.03
N GLY A 163 -4.32 -35.85 36.17
CA GLY A 163 -5.45 -36.53 36.77
C GLY A 163 -5.23 -38.04 36.81
N PHE A 164 -6.30 -38.77 37.06
CA PHE A 164 -6.30 -40.22 37.19
C PHE A 164 -7.48 -40.82 36.44
N VAL A 165 -7.23 -41.96 35.78
CA VAL A 165 -8.29 -42.81 35.24
C VAL A 165 -8.49 -43.96 36.22
N VAL A 166 -9.68 -44.05 36.80
CA VAL A 166 -10.08 -45.13 37.71
C VAL A 166 -10.93 -46.12 36.94
N VAL A 167 -10.47 -47.36 36.85
CA VAL A 167 -11.23 -48.48 36.30
C VAL A 167 -11.73 -49.33 37.46
N THR A 168 -13.04 -49.54 37.52
CA THR A 168 -13.68 -50.43 38.48
C THR A 168 -14.47 -51.50 37.74
N ALA A 169 -14.28 -52.75 38.12
CA ALA A 169 -14.98 -53.90 37.55
C ALA A 169 -15.64 -54.72 38.66
N GLN A 170 -16.87 -55.18 38.42
CA GLN A 170 -17.58 -56.07 39.33
C GLN A 170 -17.38 -57.52 38.92
N MET A 171 -16.86 -58.30 39.85
CA MET A 171 -16.58 -59.73 39.69
C MET A 171 -17.86 -60.56 39.84
N GLU A 172 -17.81 -61.86 39.48
CA GLU A 172 -18.96 -62.76 39.56
C GLU A 172 -19.46 -62.96 40.99
N ASP A 173 -18.57 -62.87 41.98
CA ASP A 173 -18.86 -62.95 43.42
C ASP A 173 -19.54 -61.68 43.99
N GLY A 174 -19.77 -60.67 43.14
CA GLY A 174 -20.40 -59.40 43.51
C GLY A 174 -19.44 -58.32 44.01
N LYS A 175 -18.18 -58.67 44.31
CA LYS A 175 -17.16 -57.73 44.79
C LYS A 175 -16.62 -56.86 43.66
N TRP A 176 -16.13 -55.68 44.01
CA TRP A 176 -15.57 -54.70 43.10
C TRP A 176 -14.05 -54.68 43.18
N ILE A 177 -13.38 -54.77 42.04
CA ILE A 177 -11.93 -54.56 41.92
C ILE A 177 -11.66 -53.24 41.21
N SER A 178 -10.80 -52.41 41.83
CA SER A 178 -10.58 -51.03 41.42
C SER A 178 -9.09 -50.70 41.34
N VAL A 179 -8.69 -50.08 40.24
CA VAL A 179 -7.32 -49.63 39.99
C VAL A 179 -7.36 -48.24 39.36
N ALA A 180 -6.44 -47.38 39.77
CA ALA A 180 -6.25 -46.07 39.16
C ALA A 180 -4.97 -46.03 38.32
N THR A 181 -4.96 -45.26 37.24
CA THR A 181 -3.77 -44.99 36.43
C THR A 181 -3.55 -43.49 36.35
N ALA A 182 -2.33 -43.02 36.59
CA ALA A 182 -2.01 -41.59 36.50
C ALA A 182 -1.99 -41.11 35.04
N LEU A 183 -2.85 -40.12 34.74
CA LEU A 183 -2.90 -39.43 33.45
C LEU A 183 -1.89 -38.28 33.48
N ARG A 184 -0.90 -38.32 32.58
CA ARG A 184 0.18 -37.31 32.53
C ARG A 184 -0.06 -36.35 31.39
N ASP A 185 0.17 -35.07 31.65
CA ASP A 185 0.08 -34.07 30.59
C ASP A 185 1.33 -34.17 29.69
N ARG A 186 1.13 -34.55 28.42
CA ARG A 186 2.12 -34.31 27.37
C ARG A 186 2.03 -32.81 27.03
N GLY A 187 2.50 -31.95 27.94
CA GLY A 187 2.32 -30.49 27.86
C GLY A 187 3.00 -29.83 26.66
N ILE A 188 3.15 -28.50 26.68
CA ILE A 188 3.69 -27.61 25.62
C ILE A 188 4.92 -28.18 24.87
N ARG A 189 5.74 -29.02 25.52
CA ARG A 189 6.89 -29.70 24.90
C ARG A 189 6.52 -30.62 23.73
N ALA A 190 5.35 -31.25 23.76
CA ALA A 190 4.81 -32.03 22.62
C ALA A 190 4.27 -31.11 21.50
N MET A 191 3.94 -29.85 21.81
CA MET A 191 3.46 -28.87 20.83
C MET A 191 4.60 -28.08 20.17
N ARG A 192 5.80 -28.02 20.76
CA ARG A 192 6.98 -27.36 20.15
C ARG A 192 7.25 -27.78 18.70
N PRO A 193 7.29 -29.07 18.32
CA PRO A 193 7.51 -29.45 16.92
C PRO A 193 6.40 -28.95 16.00
N LEU A 194 5.14 -28.92 16.46
CA LEU A 194 4.00 -28.41 15.68
C LEU A 194 4.10 -26.90 15.46
N LEU A 195 4.53 -26.14 16.47
CA LEU A 195 4.76 -24.70 16.34
C LEU A 195 5.91 -24.41 15.36
N ILE A 196 7.02 -25.14 15.47
CA ILE A 196 8.15 -24.99 14.53
C ILE A 196 7.71 -25.32 13.10
N GLN A 197 7.00 -26.44 12.91
CA GLN A 197 6.43 -26.82 11.62
C GLN A 197 5.50 -25.73 11.06
N THR A 198 4.69 -25.11 11.91
CA THR A 198 3.82 -23.99 11.52
C THR A 198 4.64 -22.82 10.99
N VAL A 199 5.65 -22.39 11.74
CA VAL A 199 6.49 -21.25 11.36
C VAL A 199 7.22 -21.54 10.06
N VAL A 200 7.77 -22.75 9.90
CA VAL A 200 8.44 -23.18 8.66
C VAL A 200 7.48 -23.15 7.47
N LEU A 201 6.26 -23.68 7.62
CA LEU A 201 5.25 -23.65 6.56
C LEU A 201 4.86 -22.21 6.19
N TYR A 202 4.71 -21.35 7.20
CA TYR A 202 4.42 -19.93 6.99
C TYR A 202 5.53 -19.22 6.21
N LEU A 203 6.79 -19.43 6.59
CA LEU A 203 7.93 -18.85 5.88
C LEU A 203 7.99 -19.37 4.45
N LEU A 204 7.78 -20.68 4.26
CA LEU A 204 7.83 -21.32 2.94
C LEU A 204 6.73 -20.84 2.00
N LEU A 205 5.55 -20.48 2.51
CA LEU A 205 4.43 -19.99 1.69
C LEU A 205 4.43 -18.47 1.53
N LEU A 206 4.62 -17.71 2.62
CA LEU A 206 4.48 -16.25 2.57
C LEU A 206 5.70 -15.55 1.96
N VAL A 207 6.92 -16.02 2.20
CA VAL A 207 8.12 -15.32 1.69
C VAL A 207 8.14 -15.29 0.16
N PRO A 208 7.96 -16.40 -0.56
CA PRO A 208 7.89 -16.37 -2.03
C PRO A 208 6.75 -15.50 -2.54
N LEU A 209 5.60 -15.53 -1.85
CA LEU A 209 4.41 -14.79 -2.27
C LEU A 209 4.58 -13.27 -2.08
N ILE A 210 5.23 -12.84 -0.99
CA ILE A 210 5.61 -11.44 -0.78
C ILE A 210 6.64 -11.03 -1.83
N TRP A 211 7.63 -11.87 -2.10
CA TRP A 211 8.68 -11.58 -3.08
C TRP A 211 8.11 -11.40 -4.50
N ILE A 212 7.28 -12.35 -4.96
CA ILE A 212 6.55 -12.27 -6.24
C ILE A 212 5.66 -11.02 -6.27
N GLY A 213 4.93 -10.77 -5.18
CA GLY A 213 4.06 -9.61 -5.07
C GLY A 213 4.78 -8.28 -5.29
N ARG A 214 5.97 -8.11 -4.69
CA ARG A 214 6.82 -6.92 -4.88
C ARG A 214 7.46 -6.88 -6.27
N TYR A 215 7.87 -8.03 -6.79
CA TYR A 215 8.46 -8.17 -8.12
C TYR A 215 7.51 -7.74 -9.24
N ILE A 216 6.20 -8.02 -9.11
CA ILE A 216 5.16 -7.62 -10.07
C ILE A 216 4.68 -6.18 -9.83
N SER A 217 4.38 -5.84 -8.58
CA SER A 217 3.71 -4.55 -8.27
C SER A 217 4.63 -3.34 -8.38
N GLY A 218 5.92 -3.51 -8.06
CA GLY A 218 6.89 -2.42 -8.06
C GLY A 218 7.05 -1.75 -9.43
N PRO A 219 7.34 -2.50 -10.51
CA PRO A 219 7.45 -1.94 -11.86
C PRO A 219 6.17 -1.27 -12.36
N LEU A 220 5.00 -1.86 -12.09
CA LEU A 220 3.71 -1.28 -12.50
C LEU A 220 3.44 0.06 -11.83
N GLN A 221 3.73 0.21 -10.53
CA GLN A 221 3.57 1.49 -9.84
C GLN A 221 4.49 2.59 -10.40
N LYS A 222 5.72 2.22 -10.80
CA LYS A 222 6.63 3.15 -11.47
C LYS A 222 6.06 3.57 -12.83
N LEU A 223 5.60 2.61 -13.63
CA LEU A 223 4.98 2.88 -14.92
C LEU A 223 3.73 3.78 -14.78
N THR A 224 2.84 3.51 -13.83
CA THR A 224 1.65 4.33 -13.56
C THR A 224 2.02 5.76 -13.18
N ARG A 225 3.08 5.96 -12.38
CA ARG A 225 3.53 7.31 -12.02
C ARG A 225 4.02 8.06 -13.26
N VAL A 226 4.88 7.44 -14.06
CA VAL A 226 5.41 8.06 -15.29
C VAL A 226 4.30 8.31 -16.31
N ALA A 227 3.28 7.45 -16.38
CA ALA A 227 2.13 7.65 -17.24
C ALA A 227 1.21 8.80 -16.76
N ASN A 228 1.05 9.00 -15.46
CA ASN A 228 0.26 10.11 -14.91
C ASN A 228 1.00 11.45 -15.04
N ASP A 229 2.32 11.44 -14.88
CA ASP A 229 3.18 12.62 -15.02
C ASP A 229 3.67 12.78 -16.47
N PHE A 230 3.01 12.12 -17.42
CA PHE A 230 3.42 12.08 -18.82
C PHE A 230 3.34 13.47 -19.45
N GLN A 231 4.49 13.95 -19.91
CA GLN A 231 4.60 15.16 -20.73
C GLN A 231 4.93 14.75 -22.17
N PRO A 232 4.13 15.17 -23.17
CA PRO A 232 4.41 14.85 -24.56
C PRO A 232 5.81 15.33 -24.96
N GLY A 233 6.66 14.41 -25.46
CA GLY A 233 8.05 14.71 -25.83
C GLY A 233 9.09 14.49 -24.72
N ALA A 234 8.68 14.08 -23.51
CA ALA A 234 9.62 13.68 -22.47
C ALA A 234 10.45 12.47 -22.90
N ARG A 235 11.79 12.61 -22.87
CA ARG A 235 12.74 11.55 -23.27
C ARG A 235 13.00 10.51 -22.18
N GLU A 236 12.33 10.60 -21.03
CA GLU A 236 12.56 9.67 -19.93
C GLU A 236 11.97 8.29 -20.26
N THR A 237 12.85 7.31 -20.48
CA THR A 237 12.46 5.92 -20.72
C THR A 237 12.33 5.17 -19.40
N VAL A 238 11.26 4.40 -19.24
CA VAL A 238 11.07 3.55 -18.06
C VAL A 238 11.91 2.28 -18.21
N PRO A 239 12.75 1.89 -17.22
CA PRO A 239 13.51 0.66 -17.29
C PRO A 239 12.61 -0.58 -17.39
N GLU A 240 12.87 -1.45 -18.36
CA GLU A 240 12.12 -2.70 -18.57
C GLU A 240 12.40 -3.72 -17.47
N SER A 241 11.70 -3.59 -16.34
CA SER A 241 11.87 -4.43 -15.15
C SER A 241 10.64 -5.27 -14.85
N GLY A 242 10.84 -6.44 -14.24
CA GLY A 242 9.76 -7.32 -13.76
C GLY A 242 9.53 -8.57 -14.63
N PRO A 243 8.41 -9.29 -14.42
CA PRO A 243 8.02 -10.42 -15.25
C PRO A 243 7.98 -10.10 -16.76
N PRO A 244 8.04 -11.13 -17.63
CA PRO A 244 7.97 -10.95 -19.09
C PRO A 244 6.82 -10.04 -19.54
N ASP A 245 5.61 -10.28 -19.03
CA ASP A 245 4.42 -9.49 -19.40
C ASP A 245 4.56 -8.01 -19.01
N THR A 246 5.12 -7.73 -17.82
CA THR A 246 5.36 -6.35 -17.38
C THR A 246 6.46 -5.67 -18.19
N ARG A 247 7.51 -6.41 -18.57
CA ARG A 247 8.58 -5.88 -19.44
C ARG A 247 8.05 -5.56 -20.83
N GLN A 248 7.21 -6.45 -21.39
CA GLN A 248 6.56 -6.22 -22.68
C GLN A 248 5.64 -4.99 -22.64
N LEU A 249 4.88 -4.81 -21.56
CA LEU A 249 4.05 -3.60 -21.36
C LEU A 249 4.90 -2.33 -21.27
N ILE A 250 5.99 -2.35 -20.50
CA ILE A 250 6.92 -1.21 -20.39
C ILE A 250 7.56 -0.91 -21.75
N SER A 251 7.97 -1.94 -22.49
CA SER A 251 8.55 -1.79 -23.82
C SER A 251 7.55 -1.19 -24.81
N ALA A 252 6.30 -1.65 -24.81
CA ALA A 252 5.22 -1.07 -25.61
C ALA A 252 4.93 0.39 -25.23
N PHE A 253 4.95 0.73 -23.93
CA PHE A 253 4.81 2.10 -23.46
C PHE A 253 5.97 3.00 -23.94
N ASN A 254 7.22 2.53 -23.80
CA ASN A 254 8.40 3.26 -24.28
C ASN A 254 8.35 3.47 -25.80
N ALA A 255 7.96 2.45 -26.56
CA ALA A 255 7.78 2.55 -28.01
C ALA A 255 6.69 3.55 -28.40
N MET A 256 5.57 3.55 -27.67
CA MET A 256 4.50 4.54 -27.85
C MET A 256 5.00 5.96 -27.55
N ASN A 257 5.73 6.16 -26.44
CA ASN A 257 6.31 7.46 -26.09
C ASN A 257 7.26 7.95 -27.20
N GLY A 258 8.13 7.07 -27.71
CA GLY A 258 9.02 7.38 -28.82
C GLY A 258 8.27 7.78 -30.11
N ARG A 259 7.17 7.08 -30.45
CA ARG A 259 6.33 7.43 -31.62
C ARG A 259 5.63 8.78 -31.45
N VAL A 260 5.07 9.05 -30.27
CA VAL A 260 4.43 10.34 -29.97
C VAL A 260 5.45 11.47 -30.04
N GLY A 261 6.64 11.27 -29.46
CA GLY A 261 7.74 12.24 -29.56
C GLY A 261 8.13 12.52 -31.02
N ALA A 262 8.32 11.48 -31.83
CA ALA A 262 8.66 11.62 -33.25
C ALA A 262 7.56 12.33 -34.07
N MET A 263 6.29 11.99 -33.87
CA MET A 263 5.16 12.67 -34.53
C MET A 263 5.08 14.14 -34.18
N LEU A 264 5.35 14.48 -32.91
CA LEU A 264 5.48 15.86 -32.52
C LEU A 264 6.69 16.47 -33.24
N ASP A 265 7.88 15.86 -33.21
CA ASP A 265 9.11 16.47 -33.78
C ASP A 265 8.90 16.79 -35.27
N GLU A 266 8.23 15.90 -36.00
CA GLU A 266 7.80 16.12 -37.38
C GLU A 266 6.85 17.32 -37.53
N LYS A 267 5.85 17.45 -36.64
CA LYS A 267 4.96 18.63 -36.60
C LYS A 267 5.76 19.93 -36.41
N ASP A 268 6.77 19.97 -35.56
CA ASP A 268 7.55 21.21 -35.33
C ASP A 268 8.42 21.60 -36.51
N VAL A 269 9.06 20.60 -37.15
CA VAL A 269 9.81 20.80 -38.39
C VAL A 269 8.88 21.34 -39.48
N MET A 270 7.69 20.73 -39.63
CA MET A 270 6.68 21.18 -40.59
C MET A 270 6.21 22.61 -40.32
N LEU A 271 5.92 22.98 -39.06
CA LEU A 271 5.55 24.34 -38.69
C LEU A 271 6.69 25.34 -38.96
N GLY A 272 7.94 24.94 -38.71
CA GLY A 272 9.11 25.76 -39.05
C GLY A 272 9.26 26.02 -40.54
N ALA A 273 9.09 24.98 -41.37
CA ALA A 273 9.12 25.09 -42.82
C ALA A 273 8.00 25.98 -43.35
N ILE A 274 6.75 25.79 -42.87
CA ILE A 274 5.61 26.65 -43.23
C ILE A 274 5.88 28.11 -42.85
N GLY A 275 6.44 28.37 -41.66
CA GLY A 275 6.81 29.72 -41.24
C GLY A 275 7.82 30.38 -42.17
N HIS A 276 8.87 29.66 -42.54
CA HIS A 276 9.87 30.14 -43.49
C HIS A 276 9.28 30.42 -44.89
N ASP A 277 8.46 29.49 -45.38
CA ASP A 277 7.83 29.59 -46.71
C ASP A 277 6.78 30.70 -46.78
N LEU A 278 6.17 31.09 -45.66
CA LEU A 278 5.26 32.25 -45.57
C LEU A 278 6.02 33.58 -45.40
N ARG A 279 7.18 33.59 -44.74
CA ARG A 279 7.99 34.81 -44.57
C ARG A 279 8.63 35.28 -45.88
N THR A 280 9.00 34.34 -46.76
CA THR A 280 9.57 34.65 -48.08
C THR A 280 8.65 35.51 -48.98
N PRO A 281 7.37 35.16 -49.22
CA PRO A 281 6.46 35.99 -50.00
C PRO A 281 6.11 37.30 -49.29
N LEU A 282 6.07 37.34 -47.95
CA LEU A 282 5.88 38.59 -47.20
C LEU A 282 7.05 39.56 -47.42
N ALA A 283 8.30 39.07 -47.37
CA ALA A 283 9.48 39.87 -47.67
C ALA A 283 9.47 40.38 -49.12
N ALA A 284 9.08 39.54 -50.08
CA ALA A 284 8.94 39.95 -51.47
C ALA A 284 7.85 41.02 -51.67
N LEU A 285 6.72 40.91 -50.97
CA LEU A 285 5.68 41.93 -50.97
C LEU A 285 6.19 43.26 -50.38
N ARG A 286 6.98 43.21 -49.29
CA ARG A 286 7.59 44.39 -48.67
C ARG A 286 8.45 45.16 -49.67
N VAL A 287 9.32 44.47 -50.42
CA VAL A 287 10.16 45.08 -51.47
C VAL A 287 9.30 45.65 -52.62
N ARG A 288 8.23 44.97 -53.01
CA ARG A 288 7.33 45.48 -54.08
C ARG A 288 6.63 46.77 -53.69
N ILE A 289 6.27 46.92 -52.41
CA ILE A 289 5.63 48.13 -51.89
C ILE A 289 6.57 49.34 -51.95
N GLU A 290 7.89 49.13 -51.99
CA GLU A 290 8.86 50.21 -52.17
C GLU A 290 8.73 50.94 -53.53
N ASN A 291 7.91 50.44 -54.45
CA ASN A 291 7.60 51.09 -55.73
C ASN A 291 6.23 51.79 -55.76
N VAL A 292 5.45 51.78 -54.67
CA VAL A 292 4.14 52.44 -54.59
C VAL A 292 4.31 53.95 -54.49
N ALA A 293 3.76 54.72 -55.43
CA ALA A 293 4.01 56.15 -55.53
C ALA A 293 3.30 57.00 -54.44
N ASP A 294 2.19 56.50 -53.89
CA ASP A 294 1.49 57.15 -52.77
C ASP A 294 2.14 56.71 -51.44
N ASP A 295 2.81 57.64 -50.76
CA ASP A 295 3.48 57.41 -49.48
C ASP A 295 2.49 56.95 -48.39
N VAL A 296 1.27 57.47 -48.39
CA VAL A 296 0.24 57.11 -47.40
C VAL A 296 -0.25 55.68 -47.63
N GLU A 297 -0.44 55.30 -48.90
CA GLU A 297 -0.81 53.92 -49.25
C GLU A 297 0.34 52.95 -48.95
N ARG A 298 1.58 53.35 -49.28
CA ARG A 298 2.80 52.59 -48.99
C ARG A 298 2.95 52.29 -47.50
N GLU A 299 2.86 53.30 -46.64
CA GLU A 299 2.96 53.13 -45.18
C GLU A 299 1.87 52.19 -44.64
N ARG A 300 0.63 52.33 -45.13
CA ARG A 300 -0.48 51.44 -44.75
C ARG A 300 -0.23 49.99 -45.17
N MET A 301 0.34 49.77 -46.35
CA MET A 301 0.68 48.42 -46.82
C MET A 301 1.85 47.82 -46.04
N ILE A 302 2.87 48.62 -45.70
CA ILE A 302 3.98 48.18 -44.84
C ILE A 302 3.46 47.73 -43.47
N ALA A 303 2.62 48.55 -42.82
CA ALA A 303 2.01 48.21 -41.54
C ALA A 303 1.19 46.91 -41.63
N GLY A 304 0.45 46.70 -42.72
CA GLY A 304 -0.31 45.47 -42.95
C GLY A 304 0.58 44.22 -43.06
N ILE A 305 1.75 44.32 -43.69
CA ILE A 305 2.71 43.19 -43.78
C ILE A 305 3.34 42.91 -42.41
N GLU A 306 3.69 43.95 -41.66
CA GLU A 306 4.24 43.79 -40.31
C GLU A 306 3.21 43.16 -39.36
N ASP A 307 1.92 43.49 -39.50
CA ASP A 307 0.83 42.81 -38.80
C ASP A 307 0.76 41.31 -39.15
N MET A 308 0.92 40.96 -40.44
CA MET A 308 0.92 39.57 -40.89
C MET A 308 2.12 38.78 -40.37
N ASP A 309 3.32 39.37 -40.37
CA ASP A 309 4.54 38.73 -39.85
C ASP A 309 4.43 38.49 -38.32
N ARG A 310 3.90 39.47 -37.58
CA ARG A 310 3.61 39.32 -36.14
C ARG A 310 2.58 38.22 -35.87
N MET A 311 1.49 38.19 -36.63
CA MET A 311 0.46 37.14 -36.50
C MET A 311 1.04 35.75 -36.81
N LEU A 312 1.88 35.63 -37.84
CA LEU A 312 2.54 34.38 -38.20
C LEU A 312 3.43 33.90 -37.04
N ASP A 313 4.25 34.78 -36.48
CA ASP A 313 5.10 34.44 -35.35
C ASP A 313 4.30 34.00 -34.13
N ASP A 314 3.16 34.63 -33.84
CA ASP A 314 2.29 34.26 -32.72
C ASP A 314 1.65 32.88 -32.91
N ILE A 315 1.15 32.58 -34.12
CA ILE A 315 0.59 31.26 -34.45
C ILE A 315 1.65 30.18 -34.31
N LEU A 316 2.84 30.39 -34.87
CA LEU A 316 3.93 29.41 -34.79
C LEU A 316 4.40 29.18 -33.36
N SER A 317 4.36 30.23 -32.53
CA SER A 317 4.74 30.14 -31.12
C SER A 317 3.70 29.40 -30.32
N LEU A 318 2.42 29.76 -30.46
CA LEU A 318 1.30 29.03 -29.88
C LEU A 318 1.33 27.54 -30.28
N ALA A 319 1.63 27.24 -31.54
CA ALA A 319 1.66 25.88 -32.05
C ALA A 319 2.81 25.02 -31.49
N ARG A 320 3.88 25.68 -30.99
CA ARG A 320 5.07 25.07 -30.35
C ARG A 320 4.99 25.03 -28.81
N LEU A 321 4.01 25.70 -28.19
CA LEU A 321 3.83 25.68 -26.74
C LEU A 321 3.56 24.27 -26.21
N GLY A 322 4.10 23.99 -25.03
CA GLY A 322 4.01 22.67 -24.38
C GLY A 322 5.11 21.69 -24.79
N ARG A 323 6.02 22.10 -25.69
CA ARG A 323 7.15 21.27 -26.13
C ARG A 323 8.50 21.98 -26.05
N SER A 324 8.52 23.26 -25.67
CA SER A 324 9.73 24.07 -25.59
C SER A 324 10.83 23.30 -24.89
N ALA A 325 11.86 22.93 -25.66
CA ALA A 325 13.11 22.37 -25.16
C ALA A 325 13.93 23.40 -24.35
N GLU A 326 13.40 24.60 -24.19
CA GLU A 326 13.95 25.59 -23.27
C GLU A 326 13.90 25.03 -21.85
N PRO A 327 15.08 24.80 -21.24
CA PRO A 327 15.11 24.46 -19.84
C PRO A 327 14.45 25.57 -19.04
N MET A 328 13.73 25.20 -17.98
CA MET A 328 13.35 26.16 -16.97
C MET A 328 14.62 26.59 -16.24
N GLU A 329 15.01 27.85 -16.38
CA GLU A 329 16.20 28.42 -15.78
C GLU A 329 15.83 29.40 -14.68
N ALA A 330 16.72 29.58 -13.71
CA ALA A 330 16.52 30.53 -12.62
C ALA A 330 16.70 31.96 -13.16
N THR A 331 15.61 32.60 -13.54
CA THR A 331 15.61 33.93 -14.16
C THR A 331 15.25 35.00 -13.14
N ASP A 332 15.98 36.12 -13.19
CA ASP A 332 15.66 37.33 -12.44
C ASP A 332 14.53 38.10 -13.14
N ILE A 333 13.35 38.10 -12.55
CA ILE A 333 12.14 38.66 -13.15
C ILE A 333 12.25 40.18 -13.30
N CYS A 334 12.91 40.86 -12.38
CA CYS A 334 13.10 42.31 -12.46
C CYS A 334 14.01 42.67 -13.63
N ALA A 335 15.13 41.94 -13.82
CA ALA A 335 16.04 42.15 -14.94
C ALA A 335 15.36 41.86 -16.30
N LEU A 336 14.51 40.82 -16.35
CA LEU A 336 13.72 40.50 -17.54
C LEU A 336 12.76 41.65 -17.89
N ILE A 337 12.06 42.20 -16.89
CA ILE A 337 11.13 43.32 -17.08
C ILE A 337 11.89 44.58 -17.53
N GLU A 338 13.01 44.91 -16.89
CA GLU A 338 13.87 46.04 -17.29
C GLU A 338 14.25 45.95 -18.77
N THR A 339 14.66 44.76 -19.21
CA THR A 339 15.00 44.54 -20.62
C THR A 339 13.80 44.80 -21.55
N VAL A 340 12.59 44.40 -21.16
CA VAL A 340 11.38 44.67 -21.95
C VAL A 340 11.02 46.16 -21.94
N VAL A 341 11.16 46.85 -20.81
CA VAL A 341 10.91 48.29 -20.72
C VAL A 341 11.88 49.07 -21.60
N ASP A 342 13.17 48.74 -21.56
CA ASP A 342 14.20 49.38 -22.38
C ASP A 342 13.89 49.23 -23.89
N GLU A 343 13.47 48.04 -24.34
CA GLU A 343 13.06 47.80 -25.74
C GLU A 343 11.96 48.76 -26.22
N PHE A 344 10.94 49.00 -25.38
CA PHE A 344 9.83 49.89 -25.74
C PHE A 344 10.19 51.36 -25.55
N GLY A 345 11.05 51.68 -24.58
CA GLY A 345 11.61 53.02 -24.38
C GLY A 345 12.46 53.48 -25.57
N ASP A 346 13.27 52.59 -26.15
CA ASP A 346 14.06 52.85 -27.36
C ASP A 346 13.17 53.16 -28.58
N LEU A 347 11.93 52.67 -28.59
CA LEU A 347 10.90 52.97 -29.59
C LEU A 347 10.10 54.25 -29.26
N GLY A 348 10.44 54.96 -28.18
CA GLY A 348 9.77 56.18 -27.73
C GLY A 348 8.37 55.95 -27.14
N GLN A 349 8.06 54.72 -26.68
CA GLN A 349 6.77 54.40 -26.07
C GLN A 349 6.79 54.64 -24.55
N ASP A 350 5.66 55.07 -23.99
CA ASP A 350 5.53 55.38 -22.55
C ASP A 350 5.35 54.09 -21.73
N VAL A 351 6.49 53.48 -21.37
CA VAL A 351 6.55 52.28 -20.54
C VAL A 351 7.42 52.55 -19.32
N SER A 352 6.90 52.23 -18.14
CA SER A 352 7.63 52.39 -16.88
C SER A 352 7.60 51.11 -16.04
N PHE A 353 8.63 50.94 -15.21
CA PHE A 353 8.73 49.82 -14.27
C PHE A 353 8.85 50.34 -12.84
N GLU A 354 7.88 49.99 -12.00
CA GLU A 354 7.91 50.21 -10.56
C GLU A 354 8.81 49.16 -9.92
N ARG A 355 10.10 49.50 -9.80
CA ARG A 355 11.11 48.57 -9.32
C ARG A 355 10.84 48.16 -7.87
N GLY A 356 10.53 46.88 -7.68
CA GLY A 356 10.30 46.25 -6.39
C GLY A 356 11.47 45.41 -5.88
N GLU A 357 11.16 44.43 -5.03
CA GLU A 357 12.14 43.45 -4.57
C GLU A 357 12.58 42.50 -5.70
N ARG A 358 13.84 42.06 -5.63
CA ARG A 358 14.39 41.09 -6.60
C ARG A 358 13.76 39.72 -6.42
N HIS A 359 13.22 39.15 -7.48
CA HIS A 359 12.60 37.82 -7.47
C HIS A 359 13.21 36.92 -8.55
N VAL A 360 13.71 35.75 -8.12
CA VAL A 360 14.27 34.73 -9.00
C VAL A 360 13.34 33.52 -9.01
N VAL A 361 12.88 33.12 -10.20
CA VAL A 361 11.91 32.02 -10.38
C VAL A 361 12.39 31.12 -11.52
N LYS A 362 12.11 29.81 -11.47
CA LYS A 362 12.40 28.92 -12.60
C LYS A 362 11.36 29.09 -13.70
N VAL A 363 11.78 29.64 -14.83
CA VAL A 363 10.93 29.94 -15.99
C VAL A 363 11.68 29.71 -17.31
N GLN A 364 10.94 29.62 -18.41
CA GLN A 364 11.46 29.69 -19.77
C GLN A 364 11.52 31.16 -20.17
N GLU A 365 12.70 31.77 -20.01
CA GLU A 365 12.90 33.23 -20.11
C GLU A 365 12.37 33.80 -21.44
N VAL A 366 12.66 33.17 -22.57
CA VAL A 366 12.25 33.68 -23.90
C VAL A 366 10.73 33.68 -24.05
N LEU A 367 10.06 32.61 -23.60
CA LEU A 367 8.59 32.57 -23.61
C LEU A 367 7.98 33.61 -22.68
N LEU A 368 8.53 33.78 -21.48
CA LEU A 368 8.01 34.75 -20.52
C LEU A 368 8.24 36.18 -21.01
N ARG A 369 9.42 36.49 -21.57
CA ARG A 369 9.71 37.78 -22.24
C ARG A 369 8.65 38.08 -23.29
N ARG A 370 8.32 37.07 -24.11
CA ARG A 370 7.34 37.21 -25.17
C ARG A 370 5.92 37.44 -24.65
N ALA A 371 5.51 36.73 -23.61
CA ALA A 371 4.24 36.98 -22.94
C ALA A 371 4.16 38.42 -22.40
N LEU A 372 5.23 38.90 -21.75
CA LEU A 372 5.33 40.27 -21.26
C LEU A 372 5.24 41.30 -22.39
N ARG A 373 6.01 41.11 -23.48
CA ARG A 373 5.94 41.98 -24.67
C ARG A 373 4.54 42.07 -25.25
N ASN A 374 3.79 40.97 -25.27
CA ASN A 374 2.41 40.96 -25.75
C ASN A 374 1.46 41.74 -24.83
N LEU A 375 1.60 41.60 -23.51
CA LEU A 375 0.80 42.37 -22.56
C LEU A 375 1.12 43.87 -22.62
N VAL A 376 2.40 44.23 -22.69
CA VAL A 376 2.86 45.62 -22.81
C VAL A 376 2.40 46.24 -24.14
N SER A 377 2.53 45.51 -25.25
CA SER A 377 2.05 45.98 -26.55
C SER A 377 0.53 46.23 -26.55
N ASN A 378 -0.25 45.40 -25.84
CA ASN A 378 -1.69 45.63 -25.68
C ASN A 378 -1.96 46.88 -24.82
N ALA A 379 -1.28 47.03 -23.68
CA ALA A 379 -1.40 48.21 -22.81
C ALA A 379 -1.13 49.52 -23.57
N ILE A 380 -0.09 49.55 -24.40
CA ILE A 380 0.26 50.73 -25.22
C ILE A 380 -0.80 50.98 -26.32
N ALA A 381 -1.26 49.93 -26.99
CA ALA A 381 -2.24 50.05 -28.07
C ALA A 381 -3.57 50.64 -27.57
N TYR A 382 -4.05 50.19 -26.40
CA TYR A 382 -5.38 50.55 -25.88
C TYR A 382 -5.35 51.66 -24.82
N GLY A 383 -4.30 51.75 -24.00
CA GLY A 383 -4.18 52.71 -22.90
C GLY A 383 -3.08 53.76 -23.05
N LYS A 384 -2.34 53.76 -24.17
CA LYS A 384 -1.25 54.70 -24.51
C LYS A 384 -0.01 54.65 -23.62
N ASN A 385 -0.10 54.05 -22.45
CA ASN A 385 1.01 53.80 -21.54
C ASN A 385 0.95 52.38 -20.97
N ALA A 386 2.06 51.94 -20.39
CA ALA A 386 2.15 50.70 -19.63
C ALA A 386 3.00 50.91 -18.37
N THR A 387 2.46 50.57 -17.21
CA THR A 387 3.19 50.55 -15.94
C THR A 387 3.31 49.11 -15.46
N ILE A 388 4.54 48.63 -15.28
CA ILE A 388 4.81 47.26 -14.85
C ILE A 388 5.16 47.27 -13.36
N SER A 389 4.59 46.36 -12.59
CA SER A 389 4.97 46.13 -11.18
C SER A 389 5.01 44.64 -10.86
N VAL A 390 5.72 44.28 -9.80
CA VAL A 390 5.85 42.88 -9.35
C VAL A 390 5.50 42.79 -7.87
N ASP A 391 4.60 41.88 -7.53
CA ASP A 391 4.21 41.57 -6.16
C ASP A 391 4.41 40.09 -5.87
N LYS A 392 4.86 39.77 -4.64
CA LYS A 392 4.94 38.41 -4.16
C LYS A 392 3.98 38.21 -2.99
N SER A 393 3.00 37.34 -3.18
CA SER A 393 2.03 36.97 -2.15
C SER A 393 2.08 35.46 -1.88
N GLY A 394 2.64 35.10 -0.72
CA GLY A 394 2.82 33.70 -0.31
C GLY A 394 3.69 32.90 -1.28
N ASP A 395 3.11 31.85 -1.86
CA ASP A 395 3.76 30.95 -2.83
C ASP A 395 3.56 31.41 -4.30
N HIS A 396 3.06 32.61 -4.53
CA HIS A 396 2.84 33.15 -5.88
C HIS A 396 3.58 34.47 -6.11
N LEU A 397 4.10 34.63 -7.33
CA LEU A 397 4.64 35.87 -7.87
C LEU A 397 3.66 36.39 -8.92
N SER A 398 3.26 37.65 -8.82
CA SER A 398 2.38 38.32 -9.77
C SER A 398 3.14 39.45 -10.47
N ILE A 399 3.17 39.42 -11.80
CA ILE A 399 3.68 40.51 -12.64
C ILE A 399 2.47 41.24 -13.21
N HIS A 400 2.29 42.49 -12.83
CA HIS A 400 1.17 43.34 -13.25
C HIS A 400 1.62 44.27 -14.38
N VAL A 401 0.79 44.38 -15.41
CA VAL A 401 0.92 45.36 -16.50
C VAL A 401 -0.36 46.19 -16.48
N ASP A 402 -0.24 47.44 -16.08
CA ASP A 402 -1.34 48.39 -15.93
C ASP A 402 -1.35 49.38 -17.08
N ASP A 403 -2.53 49.62 -17.65
CA ASP A 403 -2.76 50.67 -18.64
C ASP A 403 -3.73 51.74 -18.15
N SER A 404 -3.89 52.81 -18.93
CA SER A 404 -4.84 53.91 -18.69
C SER A 404 -5.98 53.93 -19.72
N GLY A 405 -6.30 52.78 -20.30
CA GLY A 405 -7.30 52.62 -21.35
C GLY A 405 -8.75 52.59 -20.84
N PRO A 406 -9.72 52.28 -21.71
CA PRO A 406 -11.13 52.22 -21.32
C PRO A 406 -11.50 50.99 -20.47
N GLY A 407 -10.59 50.03 -20.30
CA GLY A 407 -10.89 48.73 -19.68
C GLY A 407 -11.66 47.79 -20.61
N ILE A 408 -12.20 46.70 -20.06
CA ILE A 408 -12.96 45.67 -20.79
C ILE A 408 -14.25 45.38 -20.02
N PRO A 409 -15.43 45.31 -20.66
CA PRO A 409 -16.66 44.89 -19.97
C PRO A 409 -16.48 43.56 -19.23
N ASP A 410 -16.95 43.48 -17.97
CA ASP A 410 -16.69 42.34 -17.08
C ASP A 410 -17.18 40.99 -17.67
N ASP A 411 -18.23 41.02 -18.49
CA ASP A 411 -18.80 39.86 -19.19
C ASP A 411 -17.94 39.36 -20.36
N GLN A 412 -17.01 40.19 -20.86
CA GLN A 412 -16.13 39.88 -21.98
C GLN A 412 -14.70 39.53 -21.54
N ILE A 413 -14.33 39.75 -20.27
CA ILE A 413 -12.96 39.53 -19.79
C ILE A 413 -12.44 38.12 -20.11
N GLU A 414 -13.26 37.08 -19.86
CA GLU A 414 -12.80 35.70 -20.07
C GLU A 414 -12.70 35.35 -21.56
N SER A 415 -13.61 35.86 -22.40
CA SER A 415 -13.59 35.60 -23.86
C SER A 415 -12.46 36.34 -24.58
N MET A 416 -11.83 37.35 -23.96
CA MET A 416 -10.64 38.01 -24.52
C MET A 416 -9.39 37.11 -24.54
N PHE A 417 -9.42 35.97 -23.83
CA PHE A 417 -8.37 34.97 -23.91
C PHE A 417 -8.57 33.98 -25.07
N ASP A 418 -9.75 33.96 -25.71
CA ASP A 418 -10.01 33.09 -26.85
C ASP A 418 -9.20 33.54 -28.08
N PRO A 419 -8.64 32.59 -28.87
CA PRO A 419 -7.87 32.94 -30.06
C PRO A 419 -8.68 33.81 -31.02
N PHE A 420 -8.05 34.88 -31.53
CA PHE A 420 -8.65 35.84 -32.47
C PHE A 420 -9.79 36.71 -31.89
N SER A 421 -10.01 36.68 -30.59
CA SER A 421 -11.02 37.50 -29.90
C SER A 421 -10.55 38.97 -29.78
N ARG A 422 -11.49 39.91 -29.94
CA ARG A 422 -11.28 41.37 -29.81
C ARG A 422 -12.53 42.04 -29.22
N ALA A 423 -12.35 43.10 -28.43
CA ALA A 423 -13.44 43.83 -27.76
C ALA A 423 -14.31 44.69 -28.69
N GLU A 424 -13.87 44.96 -29.93
CA GLU A 424 -14.62 45.76 -30.90
C GLU A 424 -15.01 44.92 -32.14
N GLU A 425 -16.27 44.95 -32.53
CA GLU A 425 -16.76 44.55 -33.88
C GLU A 425 -16.28 45.53 -34.98
N SER A 426 -15.64 46.64 -34.59
CA SER A 426 -15.25 47.69 -35.52
C SER A 426 -13.96 47.34 -36.24
N ARG A 427 -14.07 47.24 -37.57
CA ARG A 427 -12.99 47.07 -38.57
C ARG A 427 -12.00 48.25 -38.62
N SER A 428 -11.78 48.96 -37.52
CA SER A 428 -10.77 50.01 -37.47
C SER A 428 -9.39 49.36 -37.42
N ARG A 429 -8.68 49.42 -38.54
CA ARG A 429 -7.31 48.91 -38.73
C ARG A 429 -6.26 49.64 -37.86
N ALA A 430 -6.67 50.60 -37.03
CA ALA A 430 -5.78 51.50 -36.31
C ALA A 430 -5.10 50.87 -35.07
N THR A 431 -5.64 49.78 -34.51
CA THR A 431 -5.10 49.12 -33.30
C THR A 431 -4.30 47.84 -33.56
N GLY A 432 -4.04 47.49 -34.84
CA GLY A 432 -2.98 46.57 -35.30
C GLY A 432 -2.65 45.35 -34.42
N GLY A 433 -3.65 44.52 -34.07
CA GLY A 433 -3.47 43.35 -33.19
C GLY A 433 -4.20 42.11 -33.72
N SER A 434 -3.53 40.95 -33.66
CA SER A 434 -4.00 39.66 -34.18
C SER A 434 -5.10 38.98 -33.35
N GLY A 435 -5.34 39.45 -32.12
CA GLY A 435 -6.20 38.77 -31.14
C GLY A 435 -5.57 37.48 -30.57
N LEU A 436 -4.27 37.23 -30.81
CA LEU A 436 -3.56 36.06 -30.28
C LEU A 436 -2.68 36.39 -29.07
N GLY A 437 -2.41 37.67 -28.81
CA GLY A 437 -1.46 38.10 -27.79
C GLY A 437 -1.83 37.66 -26.38
N LEU A 438 -3.10 37.84 -25.98
CA LEU A 438 -3.62 37.42 -24.67
C LEU A 438 -3.69 35.90 -24.55
N THR A 439 -4.11 35.19 -25.60
CA THR A 439 -4.08 33.73 -25.67
C THR A 439 -2.66 33.19 -25.48
N LEU A 440 -1.66 33.80 -26.13
CA LEU A 440 -0.25 33.44 -25.97
C LEU A 440 0.23 33.69 -24.56
N ALA A 441 -0.02 34.88 -24.00
CA ALA A 441 0.38 35.21 -22.64
C ALA A 441 -0.22 34.23 -21.61
N ARG A 442 -1.52 33.89 -21.74
CA ARG A 442 -2.19 32.92 -20.87
C ARG A 442 -1.62 31.52 -21.02
N SER A 443 -1.37 31.09 -22.25
CA SER A 443 -0.81 29.76 -22.54
C SER A 443 0.61 29.62 -21.98
N VAL A 444 1.43 30.67 -22.08
CA VAL A 444 2.77 30.73 -21.45
C VAL A 444 2.65 30.69 -19.92
N ALA A 445 1.77 31.48 -19.30
CA ALA A 445 1.61 31.44 -17.84
C ALA A 445 1.19 30.04 -17.35
N ARG A 446 0.26 29.39 -18.07
CA ARG A 446 -0.19 28.03 -17.76
C ARG A 446 0.89 26.97 -17.95
N SER A 447 1.76 27.11 -18.95
CA SER A 447 2.91 26.19 -19.11
C SER A 447 3.90 26.27 -17.94
N HIS A 448 3.86 27.37 -17.17
CA HIS A 448 4.64 27.57 -15.95
C HIS A 448 3.87 27.21 -14.66
N GLY A 449 2.69 26.59 -14.77
CA GLY A 449 1.84 26.26 -13.62
C GLY A 449 1.07 27.46 -13.03
N GLY A 450 0.99 28.55 -13.78
CA GLY A 450 0.31 29.79 -13.43
C GLY A 450 -0.94 30.08 -14.26
N ASP A 451 -1.39 31.33 -14.29
CA ASP A 451 -2.42 31.82 -15.21
C ASP A 451 -2.27 33.33 -15.44
N VAL A 452 -2.96 33.87 -16.46
CA VAL A 452 -3.11 35.33 -16.65
C VAL A 452 -4.50 35.75 -16.20
N LYS A 453 -4.59 36.86 -15.47
CA LYS A 453 -5.85 37.49 -15.04
C LYS A 453 -5.95 38.90 -15.61
N LEU A 454 -7.14 39.28 -16.05
CA LEU A 454 -7.46 40.66 -16.41
C LEU A 454 -8.43 41.24 -15.38
N GLN A 455 -8.22 42.49 -14.99
CA GLN A 455 -9.09 43.19 -14.04
C GLN A 455 -9.15 44.67 -14.40
N ASN A 456 -10.36 45.24 -14.42
CA ASN A 456 -10.51 46.69 -14.54
C ASN A 456 -10.00 47.40 -13.29
N ARG A 457 -9.27 48.49 -13.48
CA ARG A 457 -8.73 49.31 -12.39
C ARG A 457 -9.78 50.33 -11.93
N SER A 458 -9.83 50.60 -10.63
CA SER A 458 -10.76 51.58 -10.04
C SER A 458 -10.52 53.02 -10.53
N GLU A 459 -9.29 53.31 -10.94
CA GLU A 459 -8.85 54.62 -11.46
C GLU A 459 -9.05 54.77 -12.97
N GLY A 460 -9.59 53.73 -13.64
CA GLY A 460 -9.61 53.60 -15.11
C GLY A 460 -8.45 52.75 -15.63
N GLY A 461 -8.64 52.10 -16.79
CA GLY A 461 -7.68 51.19 -17.38
C GLY A 461 -7.85 49.71 -16.99
N LEU A 462 -6.99 48.88 -17.57
CA LEU A 462 -6.94 47.44 -17.35
C LEU A 462 -5.63 47.05 -16.67
N ARG A 463 -5.71 46.09 -15.74
CA ARG A 463 -4.57 45.39 -15.15
C ARG A 463 -4.51 43.97 -15.70
N ALA A 464 -3.46 43.66 -16.45
CA ALA A 464 -3.13 42.29 -16.84
C ALA A 464 -2.08 41.71 -15.89
N SER A 465 -2.39 40.59 -15.23
CA SER A 465 -1.54 39.99 -14.20
C SER A 465 -1.11 38.58 -14.60
N ILE A 466 0.19 38.37 -14.82
CA ILE A 466 0.79 37.03 -14.95
C ILE A 466 1.06 36.51 -13.54
N VAL A 467 0.37 35.43 -13.14
CA VAL A 467 0.54 34.81 -11.82
C VAL A 467 1.35 33.52 -11.99
N LEU A 468 2.51 33.42 -11.33
CA LEU A 468 3.42 32.28 -11.38
C LEU A 468 3.62 31.70 -9.97
N PRO A 469 3.90 30.38 -9.83
CA PRO A 469 4.36 29.83 -8.57
C PRO A 469 5.77 30.33 -8.23
N ALA A 470 5.97 30.90 -7.04
CA ALA A 470 7.25 31.44 -6.57
C ALA A 470 8.26 30.35 -6.16
N ASN A 471 7.80 29.12 -5.95
CA ASN A 471 8.59 27.95 -5.58
C ASN A 471 8.36 26.80 -6.57
N SER A 472 8.82 26.94 -7.82
CA SER A 472 8.91 25.81 -8.74
C SER A 472 10.11 24.93 -8.36
N ARG A 473 9.83 23.75 -7.76
CA ARG A 473 10.84 22.74 -7.39
C ARG A 473 11.64 22.28 -8.59
#